data_AF-A0A2E2SVJ6-F1
#
_entry.id   AF-A0A2E2SVJ6-F1
#
_cell.length_a   1.000
_cell.length_b   1.000
_cell.length_c   1.000
_cell.angle_alpha   90.00
_cell.angle_beta   90.00
_cell.angle_gamma   90.00
#
_symmetry.space_group_name_H-M   'P 1'
#
loop_
_entity.id
_entity.type
_entity.pdbx_description
1 polymer ?
#
loop_
_entity_poly.entity_id
_entity_poly.type
_entity_poly.pdbx_seq_one_letter_code
_entity_poly.pdbx_strand_id
1 'polypeptide(L)'
;MKHIFTYLLVIIFSTNLFASNCNEPTSTDRFNSLFKSVDNIEMADQKKFNLISAYAKRECFTVTQLLRFLDTIADHKLQISTAQSIINFVFDPENLEMFLSRFSDYEKQMIKKSAL
;
A
#
# COMPACT_ATOMS: atom_id res chain seq x y z
N MET A 1 33.95 -48.71 -9.19
CA MET A 1 32.96 -48.43 -8.14
C MET A 1 32.36 -47.06 -8.39
N LYS A 2 31.16 -47.03 -8.99
CA LYS A 2 30.32 -45.83 -9.12
C LYS A 2 29.26 -45.92 -8.02
N HIS A 3 28.90 -44.80 -7.41
CA HIS A 3 27.52 -44.32 -7.21
C HIS A 3 27.49 -43.27 -6.09
N ILE A 4 27.51 -41.99 -6.49
CA ILE A 4 26.39 -41.03 -6.44
C ILE A 4 26.34 -40.30 -5.09
N PHE A 5 26.96 -39.12 -5.07
CA PHE A 5 26.71 -38.07 -4.09
C PHE A 5 25.33 -37.46 -4.40
N THR A 6 24.35 -37.76 -3.56
CA THR A 6 23.03 -37.14 -3.63
C THR A 6 23.11 -35.73 -3.05
N TYR A 7 23.23 -34.72 -3.92
CA TYR A 7 23.04 -33.32 -3.54
C TYR A 7 21.54 -33.04 -3.41
N LEU A 8 21.09 -32.81 -2.19
CA LEU A 8 19.73 -32.37 -1.89
C LEU A 8 19.64 -30.87 -2.17
N LEU A 9 19.14 -30.52 -3.35
CA LEU A 9 18.85 -29.14 -3.75
C LEU A 9 17.56 -28.71 -3.03
N VAL A 10 17.71 -28.06 -1.88
CA VAL A 10 16.59 -27.40 -1.19
C VAL A 10 16.23 -26.18 -2.02
N ILE A 11 15.22 -26.33 -2.89
CA ILE A 11 14.59 -25.21 -3.58
C ILE A 11 13.81 -24.45 -2.52
N ILE A 12 14.41 -23.42 -1.95
CA ILE A 12 13.70 -22.41 -1.19
C ILE A 12 12.85 -21.68 -2.24
N PHE A 13 11.58 -22.06 -2.36
CA PHE A 13 10.60 -21.28 -3.10
C PHE A 13 10.44 -19.95 -2.36
N SER A 14 11.25 -18.96 -2.75
CA SER A 14 10.97 -17.57 -2.47
C SER A 14 9.71 -17.22 -3.26
N THR A 15 8.54 -17.47 -2.68
CA THR A 15 7.31 -16.91 -3.24
C THR A 15 7.49 -15.41 -3.18
N ASN A 16 7.74 -14.79 -4.34
CA ASN A 16 7.49 -13.39 -4.54
C ASN A 16 5.98 -13.21 -4.33
N LEU A 17 5.58 -12.95 -3.08
CA LEU A 17 4.23 -12.53 -2.67
C LEU A 17 4.04 -11.10 -3.17
N PHE A 18 4.02 -10.94 -4.48
CA PHE A 18 3.66 -9.70 -5.16
C PHE A 18 2.60 -10.03 -6.18
N ALA A 19 1.40 -10.20 -5.68
CA ALA A 19 0.17 -9.92 -6.38
C ALA A 19 -0.90 -9.74 -5.30
N SER A 20 -1.32 -8.51 -5.01
CA SER A 20 -2.64 -8.34 -4.40
C SER A 20 -3.66 -8.66 -5.51
N ASN A 21 -3.84 -9.95 -5.81
CA ASN A 21 -4.92 -10.46 -6.65
C ASN A 21 -6.22 -10.27 -5.85
N CYS A 22 -6.58 -9.01 -5.69
CA CYS A 22 -7.70 -8.59 -4.88
C CYS A 22 -8.98 -8.95 -5.61
N ASN A 23 -9.63 -10.02 -5.16
CA ASN A 23 -10.94 -10.40 -5.65
C ASN A 23 -12.06 -9.64 -4.93
N GLU A 24 -11.75 -9.09 -3.75
CA GLU A 24 -12.69 -8.35 -2.90
C GLU A 24 -11.98 -7.20 -2.17
N PRO A 25 -12.68 -6.09 -1.86
CA PRO A 25 -12.12 -5.02 -1.08
C PRO A 25 -11.99 -5.43 0.40
N THR A 26 -11.03 -4.83 1.11
CA THR A 26 -10.91 -4.98 2.56
C THR A 26 -12.22 -4.57 3.23
N SER A 27 -12.76 -5.45 4.07
CA SER A 27 -14.03 -5.20 4.76
C SER A 27 -13.97 -3.95 5.66
N THR A 28 -15.13 -3.33 5.91
CA THR A 28 -15.24 -2.15 6.78
C THR A 28 -14.67 -2.39 8.17
N ASP A 29 -14.95 -3.54 8.78
CA ASP A 29 -14.45 -3.87 10.13
C ASP A 29 -12.94 -4.04 10.16
N ARG A 30 -12.38 -4.74 9.15
CA ARG A 30 -10.94 -4.90 9.01
C ARG A 30 -10.27 -3.55 8.79
N PHE A 31 -10.80 -2.73 7.89
CA PHE A 31 -10.32 -1.38 7.66
C PHE A 31 -10.36 -0.55 8.95
N ASN A 32 -11.48 -0.53 9.66
CA ASN A 32 -11.63 0.27 10.89
C ASN A 32 -10.64 -0.16 11.99
N SER A 33 -10.34 -1.46 12.09
CA SER A 33 -9.31 -1.96 13.01
C SER A 33 -7.93 -1.40 12.67
N LEU A 34 -7.54 -1.44 11.40
CA LEU A 34 -6.26 -0.90 10.92
C LEU A 34 -6.22 0.63 11.03
N PHE A 35 -7.32 1.30 10.70
CA PHE A 35 -7.45 2.76 10.77
C PHE A 35 -7.22 3.28 12.19
N LYS A 36 -7.82 2.65 13.20
CA LYS A 36 -7.58 2.99 14.62
C LYS A 36 -6.12 2.93 15.04
N SER A 37 -5.30 2.09 14.40
CA SER A 37 -3.87 2.00 14.69
C SER A 37 -3.06 3.18 14.13
N VAL A 38 -3.60 3.90 13.15
CA VAL A 38 -2.95 5.04 12.46
C VAL A 38 -3.52 6.37 12.92
N ASP A 39 -4.82 6.43 13.21
CA ASP A 39 -5.58 7.60 13.66
C ASP A 39 -5.33 7.94 15.14
N ASN A 40 -4.04 8.04 15.49
CA ASN A 40 -3.59 8.53 16.78
C ASN A 40 -2.92 9.91 16.57
N ILE A 41 -3.49 10.95 17.19
CA ILE A 41 -3.02 12.34 17.06
C ILE A 41 -1.58 12.54 17.56
N GLU A 42 -1.12 11.74 18.51
CA GLU A 42 0.24 11.80 19.05
C GLU A 42 1.26 11.06 18.16
N MET A 43 0.77 10.28 17.18
CA MET A 43 1.63 9.56 16.27
C MET A 43 2.27 10.50 15.24
N ALA A 44 3.59 10.50 15.17
CA ALA A 44 4.33 11.21 14.14
C ALA A 44 3.94 10.71 12.73
N ASP A 45 3.78 11.64 11.80
CA ASP A 45 3.34 11.35 10.43
C ASP A 45 4.27 10.38 9.69
N GLN A 46 5.58 10.39 9.98
CA GLN A 46 6.51 9.42 9.41
C GLN A 46 6.15 7.97 9.81
N LYS A 47 5.66 7.77 11.05
CA LYS A 47 5.20 6.46 11.52
C LYS A 47 3.86 6.08 10.87
N LYS A 48 2.96 7.04 10.67
CA LYS A 48 1.71 6.83 9.91
C LYS A 48 2.01 6.41 8.47
N PHE A 49 2.88 7.12 7.76
CA PHE A 49 3.36 6.77 6.42
C PHE A 49 3.86 5.32 6.34
N ASN A 50 4.71 4.90 7.29
CA ASN A 50 5.26 3.55 7.34
C ASN A 50 4.16 2.50 7.51
N LEU A 51 3.20 2.73 8.41
CA LEU A 51 2.08 1.82 8.65
C LEU A 51 1.14 1.74 7.44
N ILE A 52 0.72 2.87 6.91
CA ILE A 52 -0.17 2.95 5.74
C ILE A 52 0.46 2.24 4.55
N SER A 53 1.74 2.52 4.25
CA SER A 53 2.48 1.86 3.17
C SER A 53 2.56 0.35 3.36
N ALA A 54 2.75 -0.12 4.59
CA ALA A 54 2.78 -1.55 4.90
C ALA A 54 1.40 -2.21 4.83
N TYR A 55 0.33 -1.50 5.19
CA TYR A 55 -1.04 -2.02 5.07
C TYR A 55 -1.46 -2.09 3.60
N ALA A 56 -1.22 -1.06 2.80
CA ALA A 56 -1.60 -1.04 1.39
C ALA A 56 -1.00 -2.21 0.59
N LYS A 57 0.23 -2.64 0.91
CA LYS A 57 0.85 -3.81 0.27
C LYS A 57 0.21 -5.15 0.60
N ARG A 58 -0.61 -5.23 1.64
CA ARG A 58 -1.17 -6.47 2.19
C ARG A 58 -2.70 -6.54 2.11
N GLU A 59 -3.35 -5.40 1.93
CA GLU A 59 -4.79 -5.23 2.03
C GLU A 59 -5.33 -4.65 0.72
N CYS A 60 -6.55 -5.02 0.37
CA CYS A 60 -7.21 -4.62 -0.86
C CYS A 60 -8.04 -3.36 -0.61
N PHE A 61 -7.38 -2.24 -0.35
CA PHE A 61 -8.09 -1.02 0.01
C PHE A 61 -8.73 -0.35 -1.19
N THR A 62 -9.95 0.15 -1.01
CA THR A 62 -10.58 1.05 -1.97
C THR A 62 -9.93 2.44 -1.91
N VAL A 63 -10.11 3.23 -2.97
CA VAL A 63 -9.70 4.64 -3.02
C VAL A 63 -10.23 5.40 -1.80
N THR A 64 -11.50 5.21 -1.45
CA THR A 64 -12.13 5.87 -0.30
C THR A 64 -11.46 5.50 1.02
N GLN A 65 -11.06 4.25 1.19
CA GLN A 65 -10.33 3.80 2.39
C GLN A 65 -8.93 4.40 2.45
N LEU A 66 -8.21 4.46 1.32
CA LEU A 66 -6.89 5.07 1.26
C LEU A 66 -6.92 6.58 1.49
N LEU A 67 -7.97 7.27 1.03
CA LEU A 67 -8.17 8.69 1.31
C LEU A 67 -8.26 8.96 2.81
N ARG A 68 -9.02 8.15 3.54
CA ARG A 68 -9.12 8.27 4.99
C ARG A 68 -7.75 8.12 5.67
N PHE A 69 -6.91 7.19 5.22
CA PHE A 69 -5.55 7.08 5.73
C PHE A 69 -4.71 8.33 5.44
N LEU A 70 -4.78 8.88 4.22
CA LEU A 70 -4.06 10.12 3.88
C LEU A 70 -4.48 11.29 4.77
N ASP A 71 -5.76 11.38 5.14
CA ASP A 71 -6.27 12.46 5.99
C ASP A 71 -5.72 12.43 7.42
N THR A 72 -5.13 11.31 7.85
CA THR A 72 -4.44 11.22 9.15
C THR A 72 -3.06 11.86 9.14
N ILE A 73 -2.49 12.14 7.96
CA ILE A 73 -1.15 12.74 7.79
C ILE A 73 -1.32 14.25 7.61
N ALA A 74 -0.70 15.06 8.47
CA ALA A 74 -0.76 16.51 8.39
C ALA A 74 0.27 17.09 7.40
N ASP A 75 1.48 16.53 7.35
CA ASP A 75 2.53 16.97 6.44
C ASP A 75 2.19 16.62 4.98
N HIS A 76 1.97 17.64 4.15
CA HIS A 76 1.63 17.50 2.73
C HIS A 76 2.69 16.72 1.92
N LYS A 77 3.99 16.88 2.22
CA LYS A 77 5.05 16.11 1.54
C LYS A 77 4.95 14.63 1.87
N LEU A 78 4.58 14.30 3.11
CA LEU A 78 4.32 12.92 3.49
C LEU A 78 3.01 12.40 2.90
N GLN A 79 1.98 13.23 2.68
CA GLN A 79 0.80 12.81 1.91
C GLN A 79 1.18 12.41 0.48
N ILE A 80 2.00 13.20 -0.22
CA ILE A 80 2.49 12.86 -1.57
C ILE A 80 3.32 11.57 -1.54
N SER A 81 4.25 11.45 -0.59
CA SER A 81 5.11 10.27 -0.45
C SER A 81 4.28 9.01 -0.15
N THR A 82 3.24 9.15 0.68
CA THR A 82 2.30 8.07 0.97
C THR A 82 1.52 7.69 -0.28
N ALA A 83 0.96 8.67 -1.00
CA ALA A 83 0.27 8.44 -2.27
C ALA A 83 1.13 7.66 -3.26
N GLN A 84 2.38 8.09 -3.48
CA GLN A 84 3.34 7.39 -4.34
C GLN A 84 3.57 5.92 -3.93
N SER A 85 3.62 5.66 -2.62
CA SER A 85 3.86 4.33 -2.05
C SER A 85 2.67 3.38 -2.18
N ILE A 86 1.44 3.92 -2.32
CA ILE A 86 0.21 3.12 -2.24
C ILE A 86 -0.62 3.07 -3.53
N ILE A 87 -0.37 3.96 -4.50
CA ILE A 87 -1.20 4.13 -5.71
C ILE A 87 -1.34 2.86 -6.56
N ASN A 88 -0.37 1.93 -6.47
CA ASN A 88 -0.38 0.67 -7.21
C ASN A 88 -1.13 -0.47 -6.52
N PHE A 89 -1.58 -0.26 -5.29
CA PHE A 89 -2.22 -1.29 -4.47
C PHE A 89 -3.72 -1.02 -4.26
N VAL A 90 -4.30 -0.17 -5.08
CA VAL A 90 -5.72 0.20 -5.00
C VAL A 90 -6.59 -0.90 -5.60
N PHE A 91 -7.65 -1.28 -4.90
CA PHE A 91 -8.61 -2.28 -5.35
C PHE A 91 -9.45 -1.81 -6.56
N ASP A 92 -9.93 -0.57 -6.53
CA ASP A 92 -10.80 0.07 -7.51
C ASP A 92 -10.07 1.18 -8.29
N PRO A 93 -9.09 0.82 -9.16
CA PRO A 93 -8.22 1.78 -9.84
C PRO A 93 -8.99 2.76 -10.76
N GLU A 94 -10.19 2.40 -11.22
CA GLU A 94 -11.08 3.28 -11.96
C GLU A 94 -11.47 4.55 -11.18
N ASN A 95 -11.39 4.51 -9.85
CA ASN A 95 -11.71 5.64 -8.97
C ASN A 95 -10.48 6.49 -8.60
N LEU A 96 -9.29 6.20 -9.14
CA LEU A 96 -8.04 6.89 -8.77
C LEU A 96 -8.06 8.39 -8.99
N GLU A 97 -8.85 8.91 -9.93
CA GLU A 97 -8.96 10.37 -10.11
C GLU A 97 -9.55 11.06 -8.89
N MET A 98 -10.44 10.40 -8.12
CA MET A 98 -10.92 10.93 -6.85
C MET A 98 -9.78 11.05 -5.83
N PHE A 99 -8.92 10.03 -5.76
CA PHE A 99 -7.72 10.03 -4.91
C PHE A 99 -6.76 11.16 -5.28
N LEU A 100 -6.57 11.38 -6.58
CA LEU A 100 -5.62 12.33 -7.14
C LEU A 100 -6.11 13.77 -7.13
N SER A 101 -7.43 13.99 -7.07
CA SER A 101 -8.06 15.31 -7.14
C SER A 101 -7.58 16.32 -6.07
N ARG A 102 -7.08 15.82 -4.93
CA ARG A 102 -6.56 16.61 -3.82
C ARG A 102 -5.16 17.18 -4.05
N PHE A 103 -4.45 16.71 -5.07
CA PHE A 103 -3.09 17.13 -5.40
C PHE A 103 -3.09 18.10 -6.58
N SER A 104 -2.09 18.97 -6.66
CA SER A 104 -1.85 19.80 -7.84
C SER A 104 -1.50 18.94 -9.06
N ASP A 105 -1.65 19.47 -10.28
CA ASP A 105 -1.38 18.70 -11.50
C ASP A 105 0.08 18.23 -11.60
N TYR A 106 1.03 19.01 -11.08
CA TYR A 106 2.43 18.60 -10.97
C TYR A 106 2.58 17.38 -10.04
N GLU A 107 1.99 17.42 -8.85
CA GLU A 107 2.03 16.33 -7.88
C GLU A 107 1.34 15.07 -8.40
N LYS A 108 0.20 15.21 -9.10
CA LYS A 108 -0.46 14.09 -9.78
C LYS A 108 0.47 13.40 -10.76
N GLN A 109 1.21 14.16 -11.57
CA GLN A 109 2.19 13.57 -12.50
C GLN A 109 3.30 12.83 -11.76
N MET A 110 3.77 13.37 -10.63
CA MET A 110 4.79 12.73 -9.80
C MET A 110 4.29 11.44 -9.13
N ILE A 111 3.02 11.41 -8.70
CA ILE A 111 2.37 10.22 -8.14
C ILE A 111 2.13 9.17 -9.23
N LYS A 112 1.64 9.56 -10.41
CA LYS A 112 1.44 8.63 -11.52
C LYS A 112 2.76 8.03 -12.03
N LYS A 113 3.87 8.77 -11.97
CA LYS A 113 5.20 8.25 -12.37
C LYS A 113 5.73 7.15 -11.45
N SER A 114 5.36 7.15 -10.17
CA SER A 114 5.72 6.04 -9.27
C SER A 114 4.84 4.81 -9.47
N ALA A 115 3.83 4.89 -10.34
CA ALA A 115 2.92 3.79 -10.64
C ALA A 115 3.47 2.79 -11.69
N LEU A 116 4.66 3.05 -12.22
CA LEU A 116 5.31 2.30 -13.31
C LEU A 116 6.40 1.35 -12.80
#